data_AF-A0A3Q9RJZ1-F1
#
_entry.id   AF-A0A3Q9RJZ1-F1
#
_cell.length_a   1.000
_cell.length_b   1.000
_cell.length_c   1.000
_cell.angle_alpha   90.00
_cell.angle_beta   90.00
_cell.angle_gamma   90.00
#
_symmetry.space_group_name_H-M   'P 1'
#
loop_
_entity.id
_entity.type
_entity.pdbx_description
1 polymer ?
#
loop_
_entity_poly.entity_id
_entity_poly.type
_entity_poly.pdbx_seq_one_letter_code
_entity_poly.pdbx_strand_id
1 'polypeptide(L)'
;MNSRNVVRLFMTTLLVGGFTGALAGFIVRWDEFQSYFTSFQIVSIFSTFIWLFGVGLIFSVISQAGFFAYLTIHRFGLGIFKSVSLWNAVQVLLLLFVLGDFVYLRYTNFESGEGLAPYILLALFLLGAGLIVAYFKMKQTNKQAFIPALFFMVVATIIEWTPVLKGNDEAWLYFMLFPLLFCNAYQLLILNKLINLSQQELASKRTVVKVDKKMKNVVKGQS
;
A
#
# COMPACT_ATOMS: atom_id res chain seq x y z
N MET A 1 5.92 -14.63 -8.82
CA MET A 1 6.89 -14.55 -7.70
C MET A 1 6.93 -15.89 -7.01
N ASN A 2 8.09 -16.29 -6.48
CA ASN A 2 8.21 -17.43 -5.58
C ASN A 2 7.54 -17.15 -4.22
N SER A 3 7.08 -18.19 -3.52
CA SER A 3 6.40 -18.11 -2.21
C SER A 3 7.23 -17.34 -1.18
N ARG A 4 8.55 -17.55 -1.14
CA ARG A 4 9.47 -16.83 -0.24
C ARG A 4 9.38 -15.31 -0.38
N ASN A 5 9.27 -14.79 -1.60
CA ASN A 5 9.20 -13.35 -1.84
C ASN A 5 7.80 -12.79 -1.55
N VAL A 6 6.75 -13.60 -1.66
CA VAL A 6 5.39 -13.22 -1.23
C VAL A 6 5.34 -13.11 0.29
N VAL A 7 5.86 -14.10 1.02
CA VAL A 7 5.95 -14.04 2.50
C VAL A 7 6.83 -12.87 2.94
N ARG A 8 7.95 -12.62 2.23
CA ARG A 8 8.80 -11.46 2.51
C ARG A 8 8.03 -10.15 2.36
N LEU A 9 7.29 -9.96 1.26
CA LEU A 9 6.45 -8.78 1.05
C LEU A 9 5.43 -8.63 2.17
N PHE A 10 4.76 -9.72 2.55
CA PHE A 10 3.77 -9.74 3.61
C PHE A 10 4.37 -9.27 4.95
N MET A 11 5.47 -9.92 5.38
CA MET A 11 6.09 -9.63 6.67
C MET A 11 6.70 -8.24 6.74
N THR A 12 7.34 -7.77 5.66
CA THR A 12 7.91 -6.42 5.68
C THR A 12 6.84 -5.34 5.62
N THR A 13 5.73 -5.56 4.91
CA THR A 13 4.59 -4.64 4.92
C THR A 13 3.90 -4.63 6.29
N LEU A 14 3.83 -5.78 6.96
CA LEU A 14 3.33 -5.89 8.33
C LEU A 14 4.14 -5.01 9.29
N LEU A 15 5.47 -5.13 9.24
CA LEU A 15 6.36 -4.27 10.03
C LEU A 15 6.21 -2.79 9.67
N VAL A 16 6.10 -2.44 8.38
CA VAL A 16 5.86 -1.05 7.96
C VAL A 16 4.61 -0.50 8.63
N GLY A 17 3.48 -1.21 8.56
CA GLY A 17 2.24 -0.75 9.19
C GLY A 17 2.30 -0.71 10.70
N GLY A 18 2.97 -1.66 11.34
CA GLY A 18 3.19 -1.62 12.79
C GLY A 18 3.98 -0.39 13.23
N PHE A 19 5.12 -0.11 12.60
CA PHE A 19 5.94 1.04 12.98
C PHE A 19 5.28 2.38 12.62
N THR A 20 4.68 2.49 11.44
CA THR A 20 4.00 3.73 11.02
C THR A 20 2.72 3.94 11.82
N GLY A 21 2.01 2.88 12.20
CA GLY A 21 0.89 2.91 13.14
C GLY A 21 1.32 3.43 14.50
N ALA A 22 2.37 2.86 15.10
CA ALA A 22 2.90 3.35 16.36
C ALA A 22 3.27 4.84 16.31
N LEU A 23 4.02 5.27 15.29
CA LEU A 23 4.41 6.66 15.10
C LEU A 23 3.22 7.58 14.88
N ALA A 24 2.34 7.24 13.93
CA ALA A 24 1.15 8.04 13.62
C ALA A 24 0.22 8.14 14.83
N GLY A 25 0.04 7.06 15.60
CA GLY A 25 -0.79 7.06 16.79
C GLY A 25 -0.30 8.03 17.85
N PHE A 26 1.01 8.05 18.14
CA PHE A 26 1.58 9.03 19.07
C PHE A 26 1.50 10.48 18.55
N ILE A 27 1.73 10.69 17.25
CA ILE A 27 1.73 12.05 16.67
C ILE A 27 0.30 12.61 16.59
N VAL A 28 -0.64 11.83 16.08
CA VAL A 28 -2.01 12.29 15.84
C VAL A 28 -2.79 12.40 17.16
N ARG A 29 -2.52 11.51 18.12
CA ARG A 29 -3.19 11.49 19.43
C ARG A 29 -2.26 12.03 20.51
N TRP A 30 -1.46 13.03 20.17
CA TRP A 30 -0.45 13.58 21.06
C TRP A 30 -1.05 14.08 22.38
N ASP A 31 -2.21 14.72 22.31
CA ASP A 31 -2.88 15.25 23.51
C ASP A 31 -3.22 14.16 24.54
N GLU A 32 -3.49 12.94 24.08
CA GLU A 32 -3.77 11.79 24.96
C GLU A 32 -2.50 11.23 25.61
N PHE A 33 -1.38 11.24 24.90
CA PHE A 33 -0.16 10.52 25.31
C PHE A 33 0.97 11.41 25.80
N GLN A 34 0.87 12.73 25.63
CA GLN A 34 1.93 13.69 25.99
C GLN A 34 2.36 13.58 27.46
N SER A 35 1.41 13.31 28.36
CA SER A 35 1.66 13.20 29.81
C SER A 35 2.64 12.06 30.13
N TYR A 36 2.61 10.98 29.35
CA TYR A 36 3.55 9.87 29.52
C TYR A 36 4.99 10.30 29.21
N PHE A 37 5.18 11.19 28.23
CA PHE A 37 6.50 11.71 27.85
C PHE A 37 7.00 12.77 28.82
N THR A 38 6.15 13.73 29.23
CA THR A 38 6.55 14.79 30.16
C THR A 38 6.86 14.26 31.55
N SER A 39 6.17 13.20 31.98
CA SER A 39 6.38 12.56 33.29
C SER A 39 7.34 11.36 33.22
N PHE A 40 8.02 11.14 32.09
CA PHE A 40 8.98 10.04 31.87
C PHE A 40 8.43 8.66 32.27
N GLN A 41 7.16 8.38 31.96
CA GLN A 41 6.49 7.11 32.25
C GLN A 41 6.85 6.04 31.21
N ILE A 42 8.08 5.54 31.27
CA ILE A 42 8.67 4.61 30.28
C ILE A 42 7.76 3.39 30.03
N VAL A 43 7.18 2.81 31.09
CA VAL A 43 6.28 1.65 30.97
C VAL A 43 5.04 2.01 30.17
N SER A 44 4.42 3.17 30.42
CA SER A 44 3.21 3.61 29.71
C SER A 44 3.50 3.92 28.24
N ILE A 45 4.64 4.55 27.94
CA ILE A 45 5.10 4.78 26.57
C ILE A 45 5.27 3.44 25.83
N PHE A 46 5.97 2.48 26.45
CA PHE A 46 6.26 1.21 25.81
C PHE A 46 5.00 0.35 25.61
N SER A 47 4.12 0.28 26.60
CA SER A 47 2.83 -0.42 26.49
C SER A 47 1.94 0.21 25.41
N THR A 48 1.88 1.54 25.34
CA THR A 48 1.14 2.27 24.30
C THR A 48 1.75 2.04 22.92
N PHE A 49 3.07 2.02 22.81
CA PHE A 49 3.76 1.68 21.57
C PHE A 49 3.37 0.29 21.07
N ILE A 50 3.39 -0.73 21.94
CA ILE A 50 2.99 -2.10 21.57
C ILE A 50 1.54 -2.14 21.09
N TRP A 51 0.65 -1.44 21.78
CA TRP A 51 -0.77 -1.35 21.39
C TRP A 51 -0.94 -0.72 20.00
N LEU A 52 -0.37 0.48 19.80
CA LEU A 52 -0.46 1.20 18.52
C LEU A 52 0.24 0.44 17.39
N PHE A 53 1.35 -0.24 17.70
CA PHE A 53 2.02 -1.14 16.76
C PHE A 53 1.07 -2.27 16.35
N GLY A 54 0.41 -2.93 17.30
CA GLY A 54 -0.58 -3.97 17.04
C GLY A 54 -1.73 -3.50 16.15
N VAL A 55 -2.28 -2.31 16.42
CA VAL A 55 -3.31 -1.69 15.55
C VAL A 55 -2.75 -1.39 14.16
N GLY A 56 -1.52 -0.91 14.06
CA GLY A 56 -0.81 -0.73 12.79
C GLY A 56 -0.64 -2.02 11.98
N LEU A 57 -0.47 -3.18 12.63
CA LEU A 57 -0.45 -4.47 11.95
C LEU A 57 -1.82 -4.77 11.30
N ILE A 58 -2.93 -4.41 11.94
CA ILE A 58 -4.28 -4.60 11.38
C ILE A 58 -4.45 -3.74 10.12
N PHE A 59 -4.05 -2.47 10.18
CA PHE A 59 -4.10 -1.59 9.00
C PHE A 59 -3.23 -2.11 7.86
N SER A 60 -2.06 -2.67 8.17
CA SER A 60 -1.23 -3.35 7.18
C SER A 60 -1.95 -4.52 6.52
N VAL A 61 -2.65 -5.37 7.28
CA VAL A 61 -3.40 -6.51 6.71
C VAL A 61 -4.51 -6.03 5.77
N ILE A 62 -5.21 -4.94 6.12
CA ILE A 62 -6.22 -4.32 5.25
C ILE A 62 -5.59 -3.85 3.94
N SER A 63 -4.49 -3.09 4.03
CA SER A 63 -3.72 -2.61 2.88
C SER A 63 -3.16 -3.76 2.01
N GLN A 64 -2.76 -4.86 2.64
CA GLN A 64 -2.32 -6.05 1.91
C GLN A 64 -3.43 -6.74 1.14
N ALA A 65 -4.62 -6.90 1.75
CA ALA A 65 -5.78 -7.43 1.07
C ALA A 65 -6.17 -6.56 -0.14
N GLY A 66 -6.22 -5.23 0.05
CA GLY A 66 -6.51 -4.27 -1.02
C GLY A 66 -5.47 -4.30 -2.15
N PHE A 67 -4.18 -4.39 -1.83
CA PHE A 67 -3.11 -4.52 -2.82
C PHE A 67 -3.25 -5.78 -3.69
N PHE A 68 -3.45 -6.95 -3.10
CA PHE A 68 -3.61 -8.18 -3.88
C PHE A 68 -4.92 -8.22 -4.66
N ALA A 69 -5.99 -7.67 -4.11
CA ALA A 69 -7.25 -7.47 -4.84
C ALA A 69 -7.02 -6.57 -6.07
N TYR A 70 -6.32 -5.45 -5.90
CA TYR A 70 -6.00 -4.55 -7.00
C TYR A 70 -5.12 -5.19 -8.08
N LEU A 71 -4.06 -5.92 -7.71
CA LEU A 71 -3.23 -6.63 -8.69
C LEU A 71 -4.06 -7.61 -9.53
N THR A 72 -5.04 -8.25 -8.90
CA THR A 72 -5.97 -9.18 -9.55
C THR A 72 -6.91 -8.44 -10.50
N ILE A 73 -7.56 -7.37 -10.04
CA ILE A 73 -8.43 -6.51 -10.85
C ILE A 73 -7.66 -5.92 -12.03
N HIS A 74 -6.44 -5.43 -11.82
CA HIS A 74 -5.61 -4.88 -12.87
C HIS A 74 -5.27 -5.92 -13.95
N ARG A 75 -4.96 -7.16 -13.54
CA ARG A 75 -4.70 -8.27 -14.47
C ARG A 75 -5.95 -8.62 -15.29
N PHE A 76 -7.11 -8.70 -14.67
CA PHE A 76 -8.36 -8.97 -15.38
C PHE A 76 -8.79 -7.80 -16.27
N GLY A 77 -8.63 -6.56 -15.80
CA GLY A 77 -8.91 -5.36 -16.57
C GLY A 77 -8.14 -5.32 -17.88
N LEU A 78 -6.82 -5.57 -17.84
CA LEU A 78 -6.02 -5.67 -19.07
C LEU A 78 -6.51 -6.78 -20.01
N GLY A 79 -6.96 -7.92 -19.46
CA GLY A 79 -7.51 -9.02 -20.25
C GLY A 79 -8.87 -8.71 -20.90
N ILE A 80 -9.76 -8.01 -20.18
CA ILE A 80 -11.11 -7.65 -20.62
C ILE A 80 -11.07 -6.52 -21.66
N PHE A 81 -10.37 -5.43 -21.35
CA PHE A 81 -10.31 -4.25 -22.22
C PHE A 81 -9.35 -4.41 -23.39
N LYS A 82 -8.46 -5.42 -23.34
CA LYS A 82 -7.48 -5.79 -24.39
C LYS A 82 -6.53 -4.67 -24.81
N SER A 83 -6.59 -3.50 -24.18
CA SER A 83 -5.79 -2.31 -24.44
C SER A 83 -5.41 -1.65 -23.12
N VAL A 84 -4.10 -1.41 -22.95
CA VAL A 84 -3.55 -0.69 -21.78
C VAL A 84 -4.10 0.72 -21.71
N SER A 85 -4.25 1.40 -22.85
CA SER A 85 -4.76 2.77 -22.91
C SER A 85 -6.22 2.85 -22.45
N LEU A 86 -7.06 1.92 -22.92
CA LEU A 86 -8.48 1.88 -22.55
C LEU A 86 -8.66 1.56 -21.06
N TRP A 87 -7.90 0.59 -20.54
CA TRP A 87 -7.94 0.27 -19.11
C TRP A 87 -7.47 1.44 -18.25
N ASN A 88 -6.39 2.13 -18.65
CA ASN A 88 -5.93 3.32 -17.94
C ASN A 88 -6.97 4.46 -17.97
N ALA A 89 -7.70 4.63 -19.08
CA ALA A 89 -8.79 5.62 -19.16
C ALA A 89 -9.92 5.30 -18.15
N VAL A 90 -10.30 4.02 -18.05
CA VAL A 90 -11.28 3.56 -17.05
C VAL A 90 -10.77 3.84 -15.63
N GLN A 91 -9.50 3.57 -15.35
CA GLN A 91 -8.91 3.89 -14.04
C GLN A 91 -8.93 5.39 -13.73
N VAL A 92 -8.63 6.25 -14.70
CA VAL A 92 -8.72 7.71 -14.50
C VAL A 92 -10.16 8.13 -14.20
N LEU A 93 -11.14 7.61 -14.95
CA LEU A 93 -12.54 7.91 -14.71
C LEU A 93 -12.99 7.50 -13.30
N LEU A 94 -12.66 6.27 -12.89
CA LEU A 94 -12.96 5.76 -11.56
C LEU A 94 -12.23 6.54 -10.46
N LEU A 95 -11.00 6.97 -10.71
CA LEU A 95 -10.24 7.80 -9.77
C LEU A 95 -10.94 9.15 -9.53
N LEU A 96 -11.37 9.82 -10.61
CA LEU A 96 -12.08 11.09 -10.49
C LEU A 96 -13.42 10.93 -9.77
N PHE A 97 -14.14 9.86 -10.10
CA PHE A 97 -15.40 9.53 -9.45
C PHE A 97 -15.23 9.27 -7.95
N VAL A 98 -14.29 8.42 -7.55
CA VAL A 98 -14.03 8.08 -6.15
C VAL A 98 -13.51 9.29 -5.36
N LEU A 99 -12.69 10.16 -5.95
CA LEU A 99 -12.28 11.41 -5.29
C LEU A 99 -13.47 12.36 -5.08
N GLY A 100 -14.35 12.46 -6.08
CA GLY A 100 -15.59 13.22 -5.96
C GLY A 100 -16.49 12.70 -4.84
N ASP A 101 -16.75 11.39 -4.84
CA ASP A 101 -17.53 10.71 -3.80
C ASP A 101 -16.90 10.88 -2.41
N PHE A 102 -15.57 10.76 -2.32
CA PHE A 102 -14.86 10.96 -1.06
C PHE A 102 -15.12 12.35 -0.46
N VAL A 103 -15.03 13.42 -1.28
CA VAL A 103 -15.33 14.79 -0.82
C VAL A 103 -16.82 14.96 -0.53
N TYR A 104 -17.68 14.56 -1.47
CA TYR A 104 -19.13 14.76 -1.39
C TYR A 104 -19.76 14.03 -0.20
N LEU A 105 -19.44 12.75 -0.02
CA LEU A 105 -19.98 11.94 1.07
C LEU A 105 -19.49 12.44 2.42
N ARG A 106 -18.20 12.79 2.55
CA ARG A 106 -17.69 13.36 3.81
C ARG A 106 -18.37 14.68 4.15
N TYR A 107 -18.44 15.59 3.18
CA TYR A 107 -19.08 16.90 3.36
C TYR A 107 -20.54 16.75 3.80
N THR A 108 -21.34 15.96 3.05
CA THR A 108 -22.77 15.81 3.34
C THR A 108 -23.05 15.15 4.69
N ASN A 109 -22.17 14.27 5.18
CA ASN A 109 -22.38 13.56 6.44
C ASN A 109 -21.87 14.33 7.67
N PHE A 110 -20.90 15.23 7.51
CA PHE A 110 -20.17 15.82 8.64
C PHE A 110 -20.02 17.34 8.59
N GLU A 111 -20.62 18.03 7.61
CA GLU A 111 -20.57 19.49 7.55
C GLU A 111 -21.15 20.11 8.83
N SER A 112 -20.34 20.96 9.48
CA SER A 112 -20.70 21.73 10.66
C SER A 112 -20.46 23.23 10.50
N GLY A 113 -20.52 23.74 9.26
CA GLY A 113 -20.33 25.17 8.95
C GLY A 113 -18.91 25.59 8.55
N GLU A 114 -17.97 24.64 8.42
CA GLU A 114 -16.58 24.88 8.00
C GLU A 114 -16.42 25.03 6.46
N GLY A 115 -17.51 24.82 5.71
CA GLY A 115 -17.51 24.83 4.25
C GLY A 115 -16.79 23.65 3.62
N LEU A 116 -16.56 23.73 2.31
CA LEU A 116 -16.05 22.61 1.51
C LEU A 116 -14.52 22.41 1.60
N ALA A 117 -13.80 23.42 2.11
CA ALA A 117 -12.34 23.49 2.08
C ALA A 117 -11.61 22.32 2.78
N PRO A 118 -11.92 21.94 4.04
CA PRO A 118 -11.19 20.87 4.72
C PRO A 118 -11.30 19.52 4.00
N TYR A 119 -12.47 19.24 3.42
CA TYR A 119 -12.72 18.01 2.66
C TYR A 119 -11.93 17.96 1.35
N ILE A 120 -11.86 19.08 0.62
CA ILE A 120 -11.02 19.19 -0.58
C ILE A 120 -9.55 19.06 -0.22
N LEU A 121 -9.07 19.76 0.81
CA LEU A 121 -7.67 19.74 1.20
C LEU A 121 -7.21 18.32 1.55
N LEU A 122 -8.04 17.55 2.24
CA LEU A 122 -7.76 16.15 2.55
C LEU A 122 -7.69 15.28 1.28
N ALA A 123 -8.60 15.49 0.33
CA ALA A 123 -8.57 14.80 -0.97
C ALA A 123 -7.32 15.16 -1.78
N LEU A 124 -6.93 16.45 -1.79
CA LEU A 124 -5.72 16.93 -2.45
C LEU A 124 -4.45 16.40 -1.79
N PHE A 125 -4.42 16.29 -0.46
CA PHE A 125 -3.32 15.67 0.27
C PHE A 125 -3.13 14.20 -0.16
N LEU A 126 -4.22 13.43 -0.18
CA LEU A 126 -4.18 12.03 -0.63
C LEU A 126 -3.75 11.92 -2.10
N LEU A 127 -4.31 12.76 -2.98
CA LEU A 127 -3.94 12.81 -4.39
C LEU A 127 -2.45 13.17 -4.57
N GLY A 128 -1.95 14.15 -3.80
CA GLY A 128 -0.55 14.56 -3.80
C GLY A 128 0.39 13.42 -3.40
N ALA A 129 0.07 12.72 -2.31
CA ALA A 129 0.81 11.53 -1.89
C ALA A 129 0.80 10.45 -2.99
N GLY A 130 -0.35 10.21 -3.61
CA GLY A 130 -0.50 9.28 -4.71
C GLY A 130 0.34 9.66 -5.94
N LEU A 131 0.37 10.94 -6.32
CA LEU A 131 1.17 11.47 -7.44
C LEU A 131 2.67 11.26 -7.20
N ILE A 132 3.14 11.54 -5.99
CA ILE A 132 4.55 11.35 -5.61
C ILE A 132 4.94 9.86 -5.77
N VAL A 133 4.16 8.96 -5.19
CA VAL A 133 4.45 7.52 -5.24
C VAL A 133 4.32 6.99 -6.67
N ALA A 134 3.30 7.41 -7.42
CA ALA A 134 3.12 7.04 -8.82
C ALA A 134 4.27 7.49 -9.71
N TYR A 135 4.81 8.68 -9.47
CA TYR A 135 5.99 9.19 -10.16
C TYR A 135 7.24 8.32 -9.88
N PHE A 136 7.49 7.98 -8.61
CA PHE A 136 8.59 7.07 -8.27
C PHE A 136 8.40 5.69 -8.89
N LYS A 137 7.18 5.16 -8.87
CA LYS A 137 6.86 3.87 -9.50
C LYS A 137 7.11 3.89 -11.01
N MET A 138 6.68 4.95 -11.68
CA MET A 138 6.91 5.18 -13.10
C MET A 138 8.42 5.19 -13.41
N LYS A 139 9.21 5.93 -12.62
CA LYS A 139 10.68 5.97 -12.76
C LYS A 139 11.35 4.61 -12.58
N GLN A 140 10.84 3.76 -11.68
CA GLN A 140 11.40 2.44 -11.43
C GLN A 140 11.03 1.39 -12.50
N THR A 141 10.01 1.65 -13.32
CA THR A 141 9.44 0.65 -14.24
C THR A 141 9.30 1.20 -15.65
N ASN A 142 8.19 1.89 -15.95
CA ASN A 142 7.93 2.52 -17.24
C ASN A 142 6.79 3.54 -17.13
N LYS A 143 6.58 4.34 -18.18
CA LYS A 143 5.53 5.37 -18.25
C LYS A 143 4.10 4.81 -18.06
N GLN A 144 3.82 3.59 -18.49
CA GLN A 144 2.49 2.99 -18.40
C GLN A 144 2.12 2.61 -16.96
N ALA A 145 3.09 2.51 -16.04
CA ALA A 145 2.85 2.21 -14.64
C ALA A 145 2.32 3.40 -13.82
N PHE A 146 2.37 4.63 -14.36
CA PHE A 146 1.96 5.84 -13.64
C PHE A 146 0.47 5.81 -13.24
N ILE A 147 -0.43 5.62 -14.21
CA ILE A 147 -1.88 5.61 -13.95
C ILE A 147 -2.29 4.46 -13.02
N PRO A 148 -1.84 3.20 -13.24
CA PRO A 148 -2.11 2.12 -12.30
C PRO A 148 -1.58 2.37 -10.89
N ALA A 149 -0.46 3.05 -10.75
CA ALA A 149 0.11 3.36 -9.45
C ALA A 149 -0.69 4.46 -8.74
N LEU A 150 -1.07 5.52 -9.47
CA LEU A 150 -1.88 6.62 -8.94
C LEU A 150 -3.26 6.12 -8.52
N PHE A 151 -3.90 5.32 -9.38
CA PHE A 151 -5.18 4.69 -9.08
C PHE A 151 -5.12 3.88 -7.78
N PHE A 152 -4.11 3.01 -7.65
CA PHE A 152 -3.97 2.20 -6.44
C PHE A 152 -3.78 3.07 -5.19
N MET A 153 -2.86 4.03 -5.24
CA MET A 153 -2.55 4.88 -4.09
C MET A 153 -3.72 5.76 -3.63
N VAL A 154 -4.66 6.08 -4.52
CA VAL A 154 -5.81 6.93 -4.18
C VAL A 154 -7.04 6.06 -3.92
N VAL A 155 -7.49 5.32 -4.92
CA VAL A 155 -8.77 4.59 -4.88
C VAL A 155 -8.72 3.42 -3.92
N ALA A 156 -7.67 2.60 -3.96
CA ALA A 156 -7.58 1.47 -3.03
C ALA A 156 -7.43 1.98 -1.58
N THR A 157 -6.65 3.05 -1.37
CA THR A 157 -6.52 3.66 -0.04
C THR A 157 -7.85 4.18 0.47
N ILE A 158 -8.67 4.87 -0.34
CA ILE A 158 -10.02 5.32 0.08
C ILE A 158 -10.91 4.13 0.45
N ILE A 159 -10.90 3.07 -0.37
CA ILE A 159 -11.69 1.86 -0.11
C ILE A 159 -11.25 1.19 1.20
N GLU A 160 -9.94 1.05 1.42
CA GLU A 160 -9.36 0.48 2.65
C GLU A 160 -9.66 1.34 3.88
N TRP A 161 -9.74 2.65 3.70
CA TRP A 161 -9.96 3.63 4.76
C TRP A 161 -11.44 3.76 5.16
N THR A 162 -12.36 3.21 4.37
CA THR A 162 -13.82 3.24 4.58
C THR A 162 -14.30 3.02 6.02
N PRO A 163 -13.73 2.10 6.84
CA PRO A 163 -14.20 1.88 8.20
C PRO A 163 -14.22 3.15 9.07
N VAL A 164 -13.20 4.01 8.96
CA VAL A 164 -13.15 5.27 9.73
C VAL A 164 -13.77 6.44 9.00
N LEU A 165 -13.96 6.36 7.67
CA LEU A 165 -14.66 7.40 6.89
C LEU A 165 -16.12 7.59 7.32
N LYS A 166 -16.71 6.61 8.01
CA LYS A 166 -18.09 6.63 8.48
C LYS A 166 -18.26 7.32 9.84
N GLY A 167 -17.18 7.62 10.54
CA GLY A 167 -17.19 8.36 11.80
C GLY A 167 -16.69 9.79 11.63
N ASN A 168 -17.08 10.67 12.55
CA ASN A 168 -16.57 12.04 12.62
C ASN A 168 -15.44 12.18 13.65
N ASP A 169 -14.42 11.34 13.53
CA ASP A 169 -13.26 11.34 14.45
C ASP A 169 -11.99 11.61 13.65
N GLU A 170 -11.52 12.87 13.72
CA GLU A 170 -10.34 13.31 12.99
C GLU A 170 -9.07 12.57 13.42
N ALA A 171 -8.95 12.24 14.71
CA ALA A 171 -7.79 11.53 15.21
C ALA A 171 -7.71 10.12 14.61
N TRP A 172 -8.83 9.39 14.59
CA TRP A 172 -8.87 8.06 13.97
C TRP A 172 -8.74 8.09 12.45
N LEU A 173 -9.29 9.13 11.83
CA LEU A 173 -9.14 9.41 10.40
C LEU A 173 -7.65 9.48 10.03
N TYR A 174 -6.88 10.36 10.66
CA TYR A 174 -5.45 10.49 10.34
C TYR A 174 -4.62 9.30 10.84
N PHE A 175 -4.96 8.74 12.00
CA PHE A 175 -4.28 7.58 12.57
C PHE A 175 -4.32 6.36 11.65
N MET A 176 -5.44 6.10 10.95
CA MET A 176 -5.53 5.02 9.97
C MET A 176 -4.93 5.40 8.61
N LEU A 177 -5.08 6.66 8.19
CA LEU A 177 -4.61 7.11 6.86
C LEU A 177 -3.10 6.92 6.68
N PHE A 178 -2.29 7.37 7.65
CA PHE A 178 -0.84 7.34 7.50
C PHE A 178 -0.29 5.92 7.32
N PRO A 179 -0.62 4.93 8.17
CA PRO A 179 -0.16 3.57 7.98
C PRO A 179 -0.59 2.97 6.64
N LEU A 180 -1.83 3.20 6.21
CA LEU A 180 -2.31 2.75 4.89
C LEU A 180 -1.46 3.33 3.75
N LEU A 181 -1.20 4.64 3.77
CA LEU A 181 -0.36 5.30 2.77
C LEU A 181 1.04 4.71 2.71
N PHE A 182 1.67 4.50 3.87
CA PHE A 182 3.01 3.92 3.92
C PHE A 182 3.04 2.46 3.47
N CYS A 183 2.06 1.63 3.87
CA CYS A 183 1.95 0.24 3.44
C CYS A 183 1.73 0.15 1.92
N ASN A 184 0.75 0.88 1.39
CA ASN A 184 0.44 0.89 -0.04
C ASN A 184 1.63 1.38 -0.88
N ALA A 185 2.28 2.46 -0.44
CA ALA A 185 3.48 2.97 -1.12
C ALA A 185 4.62 1.94 -1.09
N TYR A 186 4.87 1.34 0.08
CA TYR A 186 5.91 0.34 0.24
C TYR A 186 5.68 -0.86 -0.69
N GLN A 187 4.48 -1.44 -0.66
CA GLN A 187 4.12 -2.60 -1.47
C GLN A 187 4.26 -2.31 -2.95
N LEU A 188 3.77 -1.16 -3.41
CA LEU A 188 3.82 -0.77 -4.81
C LEU A 188 5.26 -0.58 -5.32
N LEU A 189 6.11 0.07 -4.52
CA LEU A 189 7.49 0.36 -4.90
C LEU A 189 8.41 -0.87 -4.79
N ILE A 190 8.27 -1.69 -3.75
CA ILE A 190 9.14 -2.87 -3.56
C ILE A 190 8.84 -4.01 -4.55
N LEU A 191 7.62 -4.06 -5.09
CA LEU A 191 7.14 -5.17 -5.93
C LEU A 191 8.07 -5.46 -7.11
N ASN A 192 8.54 -4.43 -7.83
CA ASN A 192 9.40 -4.63 -9.01
C ASN A 192 10.72 -5.34 -8.65
N LYS A 193 11.33 -4.93 -7.54
CA LYS A 193 12.56 -5.53 -7.02
C LYS A 193 12.36 -7.01 -6.69
N LEU A 194 11.24 -7.35 -6.03
CA LEU A 194 10.93 -8.73 -5.65
C LEU A 194 10.61 -9.62 -6.87
N ILE A 195 9.97 -9.07 -7.90
CA ILE A 195 9.73 -9.78 -9.16
C ILE A 195 11.07 -10.08 -9.84
N ASN A 196 11.96 -9.09 -9.96
CA ASN A 196 13.26 -9.27 -10.61
C ASN A 196 14.14 -10.31 -9.89
N LEU A 197 14.20 -10.25 -8.56
CA LEU A 197 14.90 -11.26 -7.76
C LEU A 197 14.33 -12.66 -7.99
N SER A 198 13.00 -12.78 -8.04
CA SER A 198 12.35 -14.06 -8.31
C SER A 198 12.68 -14.61 -9.70
N GLN A 199 12.82 -13.76 -10.72
CA GLN A 199 13.18 -14.20 -12.08
C GLN A 199 14.65 -14.65 -12.15
N GLN A 200 15.55 -13.95 -11.47
CA GLN A 200 16.97 -14.31 -11.38
C GLN A 200 17.16 -15.67 -10.68
N GLU A 201 16.47 -15.92 -9.57
CA GLU A 201 16.48 -17.21 -8.87
C GLU A 201 15.96 -18.36 -9.75
N LEU A 202 14.94 -18.12 -10.57
CA LEU A 202 14.41 -19.12 -11.48
C LEU A 202 15.39 -19.41 -12.63
N ALA A 203 16.04 -18.38 -13.16
CA ALA A 203 17.05 -18.52 -14.20
C ALA A 203 18.26 -19.33 -13.71
N SER A 204 18.78 -19.02 -12.51
CA SER A 204 19.93 -19.74 -11.94
C SER A 204 19.62 -21.21 -11.69
N LYS A 205 18.46 -21.53 -11.11
CA LYS A 205 18.01 -22.92 -10.92
C LYS A 205 17.89 -23.68 -12.25
N ARG A 206 17.36 -23.05 -13.30
CA ARG A 206 17.28 -23.67 -14.64
C ARG A 206 18.67 -23.96 -15.21
N THR A 207 19.65 -23.08 -14.98
CA THR A 207 21.04 -23.28 -15.42
C THR A 207 21.68 -24.46 -14.69
N VAL A 208 21.56 -24.53 -13.36
CA VAL A 208 22.09 -25.65 -12.55
C VAL A 208 21.50 -26.99 -13.03
N VAL A 209 20.18 -27.07 -13.20
CA VAL A 209 19.52 -28.30 -13.68
C VAL A 209 19.99 -28.70 -15.08
N LYS A 210 20.25 -27.74 -15.98
CA LYS A 210 20.79 -28.02 -17.32
C LYS A 210 22.23 -28.56 -17.24
N VAL A 211 23.06 -27.98 -16.38
CA VAL A 211 24.45 -28.43 -16.16
C VAL A 211 24.47 -29.85 -15.60
N ASP A 212 23.66 -30.13 -14.58
CA ASP A 212 23.56 -31.45 -13.97
C ASP A 212 23.10 -32.52 -14.95
N LYS A 213 22.09 -32.21 -15.79
CA LYS A 213 21.64 -33.11 -16.86
C LYS A 213 22.76 -33.37 -17.89
N LYS A 214 23.50 -32.33 -18.28
CA LYS A 214 24.62 -32.47 -19.21
C LYS A 214 25.72 -33.36 -18.62
N MET A 215 26.10 -33.16 -17.36
CA MET A 215 27.10 -34.01 -16.68
C MET A 215 26.64 -35.47 -16.59
N LYS A 216 25.39 -35.73 -16.22
CA LYS A 216 24.86 -37.10 -16.16
C LYS A 216 24.86 -37.79 -17.52
N ASN A 217 24.58 -37.06 -18.61
CA ASN A 217 24.63 -37.61 -19.96
C ASN A 217 26.06 -37.89 -20.43
N VAL A 218 27.04 -37.05 -20.04
CA VAL A 218 28.46 -37.32 -20.31
C VAL A 218 28.93 -38.58 -19.58
N VAL A 219 28.56 -38.75 -18.30
CA VAL A 219 28.91 -39.94 -17.51
C VAL A 219 28.30 -41.22 -18.10
N LYS A 220 27.04 -41.17 -18.58
CA LYS A 220 26.38 -42.32 -19.22
C LYS A 220 26.86 -42.64 -20.63
N GLY A 221 27.45 -41.68 -21.34
CA GLY A 221 28.00 -41.91 -22.69
C GLY A 221 29.41 -42.49 -22.70
N GLN A 222 30.04 -42.64 -21.53
CA GLN A 222 31.38 -43.22 -21.35
C GLN A 222 31.36 -44.64 -20.74
N SER A 223 30.17 -45.19 -20.49
CA SER A 223 29.93 -46.58 -20.05
C SER A 223 29.34 -47.41 -21.18
#